data_AF-F9HDN9-F1
#
_entry.id   AF-F9HDN9-F1
#
_cell.length_a   1.000
_cell.length_b   1.000
_cell.length_c   1.000
_cell.angle_alpha   90.00
_cell.angle_beta   90.00
_cell.angle_gamma   90.00
#
_symmetry.space_group_name_H-M   'P 1'
#
loop_
_entity.id
_entity.type
_entity.pdbx_description
1 polymer ?
#
loop_
_entity_poly.entity_id
_entity_poly.type
_entity_poly.pdbx_seq_one_letter_code
_entity_poly.pdbx_strand_id
1 'polypeptide(L)'
;MGSAKPIFGYGVRNVPDYYTKYFSKFEIQNSLIGGNFHNILVTIFVSSGILGLVSFLLLLGYVIKRFLTYLIVSKKNSEKLIMILFFGILFGQLFESQIMYSTNFINIIFWLIIGYGLVVCKRDEGIRYQEVTDIREIQQMELGIMEYIHETCQKIGVKYFLAYGSLIGAVRHKGFIPWDDDMDICMLREDYEKLQDYLIANPDERYEVMSYKNNLNYVYPFMKVQDNQTYLLEEDV
;
A
#
# COMPACT_ATOMS: atom_id res chain seq x y z
N MET A 1 12.04 42.96 6.44
CA MET A 1 12.52 42.25 5.22
C MET A 1 11.39 41.73 4.36
N GLY A 2 10.62 40.70 4.77
CA GLY A 2 9.58 40.08 3.90
C GLY A 2 8.59 41.07 3.28
N SER A 3 8.12 42.07 4.05
CA SER A 3 7.19 43.10 3.55
C SER A 3 7.76 44.00 2.45
N ALA A 4 9.08 44.10 2.30
CA ALA A 4 9.72 44.94 1.30
C ALA A 4 9.85 44.26 -0.08
N LYS A 5 9.85 42.91 -0.11
CA LYS A 5 9.77 42.10 -1.34
C LYS A 5 8.78 40.95 -1.13
N PRO A 6 7.47 41.23 -1.00
CA PRO A 6 6.49 40.26 -0.52
C PRO A 6 6.20 39.13 -1.51
N ILE A 7 6.36 39.36 -2.81
CA ILE A 7 5.97 38.37 -3.84
C ILE A 7 7.07 37.31 -4.05
N PHE A 8 8.32 37.75 -4.27
CA PHE A 8 9.44 36.88 -4.65
C PHE A 8 10.54 36.75 -3.58
N GLY A 9 10.46 37.53 -2.49
CA GLY A 9 11.49 37.53 -1.46
C GLY A 9 12.84 38.06 -1.95
N TYR A 10 13.88 37.77 -1.19
CA TYR A 10 15.25 38.23 -1.47
C TYR A 10 16.14 37.16 -2.13
N GLY A 11 15.73 35.89 -2.11
CA GLY A 11 16.58 34.73 -2.41
C GLY A 11 17.39 34.30 -1.19
N VAL A 12 17.42 33.00 -0.89
CA VAL A 12 18.02 32.47 0.36
C VAL A 12 19.49 32.88 0.52
N ARG A 13 20.27 32.85 -0.55
CA ARG A 13 21.69 33.21 -0.55
C ARG A 13 21.94 34.72 -0.40
N ASN A 14 20.94 35.54 -0.69
CA ASN A 14 21.05 36.98 -0.60
C ASN A 14 20.55 37.51 0.75
N VAL A 15 19.84 36.73 1.55
CA VAL A 15 19.37 37.17 2.89
C VAL A 15 20.50 37.75 3.75
N PRO A 16 21.71 37.14 3.81
CA PRO A 16 22.86 37.70 4.52
C PRO A 16 23.29 39.10 4.05
N ASP A 17 23.05 39.47 2.79
CA ASP A 17 23.48 40.77 2.26
C ASP A 17 22.53 41.91 2.64
N TYR A 18 21.29 41.58 3.00
CA TYR A 18 20.23 42.56 3.25
C TYR A 18 19.80 42.66 4.72
N TYR A 19 20.14 41.70 5.59
CA TYR A 19 19.64 41.73 6.99
C TYR A 19 20.15 42.93 7.79
N THR A 20 21.36 43.42 7.50
CA THR A 20 21.96 44.59 8.18
C THR A 20 21.15 45.88 8.00
N LYS A 21 20.28 45.95 6.98
CA LYS A 21 19.36 47.08 6.75
C LYS A 21 18.13 47.05 7.67
N TYR A 22 17.86 45.92 8.29
CA TYR A 22 16.63 45.69 9.07
C TYR A 22 16.89 45.31 10.52
N PHE A 23 18.13 44.95 10.87
CA PHE A 23 18.51 44.53 12.21
C PHE A 23 19.75 45.27 12.67
N SER A 24 19.82 45.60 13.96
CA SER A 24 20.96 46.31 14.52
C SER A 24 22.20 45.39 14.61
N LYS A 25 23.39 45.98 14.47
CA LYS A 25 24.69 45.27 14.48
C LYS A 25 24.93 44.44 15.75
N PHE A 26 24.27 44.79 16.86
CA PHE A 26 24.46 44.15 18.17
C PHE A 26 23.44 43.05 18.48
N GLU A 27 22.31 42.97 17.75
CA GLU A 27 21.25 41.98 18.01
C GLU A 27 21.49 40.63 17.32
N ILE A 28 22.32 40.58 16.27
CA ILE A 28 22.45 39.39 15.41
C ILE A 28 23.91 39.09 15.03
N GLN A 29 24.86 39.28 15.94
CA GLN A 29 26.24 38.90 15.63
C GLN A 29 26.45 37.38 15.60
N ASN A 30 25.58 36.57 16.21
CA ASN A 30 25.78 35.11 16.28
C ASN A 30 24.66 34.27 15.65
N SER A 31 23.48 34.83 15.36
CA SER A 31 22.30 34.01 14.96
C SER A 31 22.14 33.84 13.44
N LEU A 32 22.64 34.79 12.61
CA LEU A 32 22.56 34.72 11.14
C LEU A 32 23.92 34.48 10.47
N ILE A 33 25.02 34.43 11.23
CA ILE A 33 26.33 34.03 10.70
C ILE A 33 26.29 32.50 10.49
N GLY A 34 25.81 32.09 9.32
CA GLY A 34 25.72 30.68 8.91
C GLY A 34 24.37 29.98 9.17
N GLY A 35 23.36 30.69 9.69
CA GLY A 35 22.05 30.12 10.08
C GLY A 35 20.84 30.78 9.38
N ASN A 36 19.73 30.03 9.31
CA ASN A 36 18.40 30.52 8.87
C ASN A 36 17.62 31.15 10.04
N PHE A 37 16.42 31.69 9.82
CA PHE A 37 15.61 32.39 10.83
C PHE A 37 15.00 31.47 11.94
N HIS A 38 15.53 30.26 12.17
CA HIS A 38 15.02 29.26 13.14
C HIS A 38 13.49 29.05 13.11
N ASN A 39 12.88 29.36 11.97
CA ASN A 39 11.48 29.18 11.65
C ASN A 39 11.37 29.10 10.13
N ILE A 40 11.03 27.92 9.62
CA ILE A 40 11.03 27.68 8.18
C ILE A 40 10.02 28.57 7.44
N LEU A 41 8.88 28.90 8.05
CA LEU A 41 7.85 29.72 7.42
C LEU A 41 8.35 31.15 7.22
N VAL A 42 9.05 31.69 8.22
CA VAL A 42 9.69 33.01 8.13
C VAL A 42 10.83 32.97 7.12
N THR A 43 11.68 31.94 7.15
CA THR A 43 12.78 31.77 6.19
C THR A 43 12.25 31.74 4.77
N ILE A 44 11.23 30.93 4.47
CA ILE A 44 10.62 30.81 3.13
C ILE A 44 9.94 32.13 2.73
N PHE A 45 9.24 32.79 3.64
CA PHE A 45 8.59 34.06 3.34
C PHE A 45 9.60 35.16 2.99
N VAL A 46 10.71 35.26 3.72
CA VAL A 46 11.76 36.26 3.45
C VAL A 46 12.59 35.90 2.21
N SER A 47 12.86 34.61 1.98
CA SER A 47 13.70 34.15 0.88
C SER A 47 12.96 34.05 -0.45
N SER A 48 11.71 33.57 -0.45
CA SER A 48 10.94 33.23 -1.65
C SER A 48 9.61 33.96 -1.75
N GLY A 49 9.27 34.78 -0.77
CA GLY A 49 8.02 35.55 -0.75
C GLY A 49 6.78 34.68 -0.51
N ILE A 50 5.62 35.29 -0.73
CA ILE A 50 4.32 34.65 -0.50
C ILE A 50 4.07 33.50 -1.47
N LEU A 51 4.59 33.58 -2.71
CA LEU A 51 4.48 32.50 -3.69
C LEU A 51 5.19 31.23 -3.21
N GLY A 52 6.42 31.37 -2.72
CA GLY A 52 7.16 30.24 -2.12
C GLY A 52 6.47 29.69 -0.88
N LEU A 53 5.97 30.57 0.00
CA LEU A 53 5.29 30.16 1.23
C LEU A 53 4.00 29.36 0.94
N VAL A 54 3.14 29.86 0.06
CA VAL A 54 1.90 29.17 -0.33
C VAL A 54 2.21 27.82 -0.98
N SER A 55 3.18 27.76 -1.89
CA SER A 55 3.57 26.52 -2.56
C SER A 55 4.07 25.47 -1.56
N PHE A 56 4.88 25.90 -0.58
CA PHE A 56 5.37 25.04 0.48
C PHE A 56 4.23 24.53 1.39
N LEU A 57 3.30 25.40 1.79
CA LEU A 57 2.16 25.03 2.62
C LEU A 57 1.22 24.03 1.91
N LEU A 58 1.01 24.20 0.60
CA LEU A 58 0.21 23.26 -0.19
C LEU A 58 0.88 21.88 -0.26
N LEU A 59 2.17 21.81 -0.54
CA LEU A 59 2.93 20.56 -0.55
C LEU A 59 2.90 19.89 0.83
N LEU A 60 3.17 20.65 1.89
CA LEU A 60 3.18 20.17 3.26
C LEU A 60 1.81 19.64 3.68
N GLY A 61 0.74 20.38 3.38
CA GLY A 61 -0.63 19.96 3.67
C GLY A 61 -1.03 18.70 2.90
N TYR A 62 -0.62 18.57 1.64
CA TYR A 62 -0.85 17.36 0.85
C TYR A 62 -0.17 16.14 1.47
N VAL A 63 1.12 16.23 1.82
CA VAL A 63 1.87 15.12 2.43
C VAL A 63 1.27 14.74 3.79
N ILE A 64 0.99 15.72 4.66
CA ILE A 64 0.39 15.45 5.97
C ILE A 64 -0.95 14.75 5.83
N LYS A 65 -1.85 15.26 4.95
CA LYS A 65 -3.17 14.66 4.74
C LYS A 65 -3.05 13.20 4.30
N ARG A 66 -2.16 12.90 3.35
CA ARG A 66 -1.91 11.54 2.86
C ARG A 66 -1.43 10.63 3.97
N PHE A 67 -0.40 11.04 4.71
CA PHE A 67 0.22 10.21 5.73
C PHE A 67 -0.70 9.98 6.92
N LEU A 68 -1.47 10.99 7.36
CA LEU A 68 -2.47 10.82 8.42
C LEU A 68 -3.59 9.86 7.99
N THR A 69 -4.10 10.00 6.76
CA THR A 69 -5.12 9.09 6.23
C THR A 69 -4.59 7.66 6.22
N TYR A 70 -3.35 7.47 5.76
CA TYR A 70 -2.71 6.17 5.70
C TYR A 70 -2.49 5.56 7.09
N LEU A 71 -2.08 6.37 8.08
CA LEU A 71 -1.89 5.91 9.46
C LEU A 71 -3.17 5.34 10.07
N ILE A 72 -4.33 5.90 9.71
CA ILE A 72 -5.65 5.46 10.18
C ILE A 72 -6.12 4.21 9.42
N VAL A 73 -5.95 4.17 8.10
CA VAL A 73 -6.53 3.12 7.23
C VAL A 73 -5.66 1.86 7.17
N SER A 74 -4.33 1.99 7.19
CA SER A 74 -3.43 0.85 7.01
C SER A 74 -3.58 -0.17 8.15
N LYS A 75 -3.40 -1.46 7.85
CA LYS A 75 -3.33 -2.53 8.86
C LYS A 75 -1.89 -2.91 9.23
N LYS A 76 -0.89 -2.56 8.39
CA LYS A 76 0.51 -2.98 8.56
C LYS A 76 1.26 -2.11 9.57
N ASN A 77 1.68 -2.72 10.68
CA ASN A 77 2.37 -2.01 11.77
C ASN A 77 3.74 -1.43 11.36
N SER A 78 4.48 -2.10 10.48
CA SER A 78 5.78 -1.64 9.99
C SER A 78 5.68 -0.34 9.18
N GLU A 79 4.69 -0.24 8.31
CA GLU A 79 4.46 0.96 7.50
C GLU A 79 3.98 2.13 8.36
N LYS A 80 3.12 1.86 9.38
CA LYS A 80 2.74 2.86 10.38
C LYS A 80 3.93 3.41 11.16
N LEU A 81 4.88 2.56 11.56
CA LEU A 81 6.09 2.99 12.25
C LEU A 81 6.88 4.00 11.40
N ILE A 82 7.05 3.72 10.10
CA ILE A 82 7.73 4.62 9.16
C ILE A 82 6.99 5.97 9.06
N MET A 83 5.66 5.96 8.99
CA MET A 83 4.86 7.20 8.96
C MET A 83 5.00 8.02 10.24
N ILE A 84 5.05 7.38 11.40
CA ILE A 84 5.25 8.07 12.69
C ILE A 84 6.65 8.68 12.77
N LEU A 85 7.68 7.94 12.33
CA LEU A 85 9.06 8.44 12.26
C LEU A 85 9.16 9.67 11.35
N PHE A 86 8.45 9.67 10.22
CA PHE A 86 8.35 10.84 9.35
C PHE A 86 7.82 12.08 10.10
N PHE A 87 6.73 11.96 10.88
CA PHE A 87 6.19 13.10 11.63
C PHE A 87 7.15 13.61 12.70
N GLY A 88 7.89 12.71 13.36
CA GLY A 88 8.95 13.09 14.31
C GLY A 88 10.06 13.91 13.64
N ILE A 89 10.57 13.45 12.49
CA ILE A 89 11.59 14.17 11.73
C ILE A 89 11.03 15.49 11.18
N LEU A 90 9.82 15.49 10.62
CA LEU A 90 9.16 16.67 10.09
C LEU A 90 9.08 17.79 11.13
N PHE A 91 8.62 17.47 12.34
CA PHE A 91 8.49 18.45 13.42
C PHE A 91 9.83 19.09 13.78
N GLY A 92 10.89 18.29 13.96
CA GLY A 92 12.23 18.80 14.23
C GLY A 92 12.76 19.68 13.10
N GLN A 93 12.52 19.27 11.84
CA GLN A 93 13.03 19.98 10.68
C GLN A 93 12.26 21.29 10.37
N LEU A 94 10.97 21.36 10.70
CA LEU A 94 10.18 22.60 10.61
C LEU A 94 10.69 23.67 11.60
N PHE A 95 11.10 23.23 12.80
CA PHE A 95 11.65 24.11 13.84
C PHE A 95 13.07 24.59 13.47
N GLU A 96 13.96 23.67 13.08
CA GLU A 96 15.34 23.99 12.72
C GLU A 96 15.49 24.77 11.40
N SER A 97 14.42 24.90 10.62
CA SER A 97 14.42 25.59 9.32
C SER A 97 15.42 24.99 8.31
N GLN A 98 15.61 23.67 8.35
CA GLN A 98 16.63 22.97 7.54
C GLN A 98 16.07 22.24 6.32
N ILE A 99 14.77 21.89 6.28
CA ILE A 99 14.14 21.03 5.25
C ILE A 99 14.51 21.37 3.79
N MET A 100 14.42 22.65 3.43
CA MET A 100 14.45 23.10 2.03
C MET A 100 15.83 23.57 1.56
N TYR A 101 16.63 24.13 2.46
CA TYR A 101 17.82 24.91 2.09
C TYR A 101 19.14 24.30 2.59
N SER A 102 19.07 23.22 3.36
CA SER A 102 20.26 22.50 3.82
C SER A 102 20.36 21.14 3.12
N THR A 103 21.57 20.78 2.71
CA THR A 103 21.92 19.45 2.18
C THR A 103 22.61 18.61 3.26
N ASN A 104 21.96 18.46 4.41
CA ASN A 104 22.42 17.56 5.47
C ASN A 104 21.91 16.14 5.22
N PHE A 105 22.64 15.14 5.72
CA PHE A 105 22.25 13.73 5.63
C PHE A 105 20.79 13.50 6.11
N ILE A 106 20.38 14.14 7.20
CA ILE A 106 19.02 14.04 7.75
C ILE A 106 17.97 14.53 6.75
N ASN A 107 18.25 15.58 5.97
CA ASN A 107 17.31 16.11 4.97
C ASN A 107 17.18 15.20 3.75
N ILE A 108 18.29 14.58 3.34
CA ILE A 108 18.28 13.58 2.27
C ILE A 108 17.39 12.40 2.68
N ILE A 109 17.59 11.89 3.90
CA ILE A 109 16.78 10.82 4.47
C ILE A 109 15.31 11.24 4.60
N PHE A 110 15.04 12.46 5.06
CA PHE A 110 13.68 12.99 5.17
C PHE A 110 12.95 12.98 3.83
N TRP A 111 13.56 13.52 2.77
CA TRP A 111 12.94 13.55 1.44
C TRP A 111 12.80 12.15 0.82
N LEU A 112 13.73 11.24 1.11
CA LEU A 112 13.62 9.83 0.71
C LEU A 112 12.45 9.13 1.41
N ILE A 113 12.29 9.32 2.72
CA ILE A 113 11.17 8.76 3.49
C ILE A 113 9.83 9.32 2.98
N ILE A 114 9.75 10.61 2.67
CA ILE A 114 8.54 11.19 2.06
C ILE A 114 8.23 10.52 0.72
N GLY A 115 9.22 10.44 -0.17
CA GLY A 115 9.03 9.85 -1.49
C GLY A 115 8.54 8.40 -1.41
N TYR A 116 9.22 7.58 -0.58
CA TYR A 116 8.80 6.21 -0.31
C TYR A 116 7.40 6.15 0.31
N GLY A 117 7.12 6.97 1.32
CA GLY A 117 5.83 6.96 2.00
C GLY A 117 4.68 7.39 1.10
N LEU A 118 4.89 8.33 0.17
CA LEU A 118 3.90 8.69 -0.84
C LEU A 118 3.64 7.54 -1.83
N VAL A 119 4.67 6.78 -2.21
CA VAL A 119 4.50 5.57 -3.04
C VAL A 119 3.67 4.53 -2.30
N VAL A 120 3.97 4.27 -1.03
CA VAL A 120 3.19 3.35 -0.18
C VAL A 120 1.73 3.82 -0.06
N CYS A 121 1.52 5.11 0.21
CA CYS A 121 0.17 5.69 0.28
C CYS A 121 -0.61 5.54 -1.02
N LYS A 122 0.07 5.59 -2.18
CA LYS A 122 -0.57 5.48 -3.50
C LYS A 122 -0.79 4.03 -3.93
N ARG A 123 0.11 3.11 -3.58
CA ARG A 123 -0.03 1.67 -3.85
C ARG A 123 -1.35 1.14 -3.30
N ASP A 124 -1.73 1.60 -2.12
CA ASP A 124 -2.90 1.13 -1.41
C ASP A 124 -4.17 1.97 -1.72
N GLU A 125 -4.07 2.99 -2.59
CA GLU A 125 -5.19 3.87 -2.97
C GLU A 125 -6.13 3.23 -4.01
N GLY A 126 -5.65 2.26 -4.78
CA GLY A 126 -6.40 1.65 -5.89
C GLY A 126 -6.86 0.22 -5.67
N ILE A 127 -6.44 -0.43 -4.58
CA ILE A 127 -6.69 -1.85 -4.33
C ILE A 127 -7.43 -1.96 -2.99
N ARG A 128 -8.77 -1.87 -3.04
CA ARG A 128 -9.62 -2.24 -1.91
C ARG A 128 -9.88 -3.73 -1.96
N TYR A 129 -8.89 -4.51 -1.57
CA TYR A 129 -9.16 -5.86 -1.13
C TYR A 129 -9.90 -5.77 0.18
N GLN A 130 -11.13 -6.27 0.18
CA GLN A 130 -11.87 -6.50 1.41
C GLN A 130 -11.47 -7.88 1.91
N GLU A 131 -10.82 -7.91 3.06
CA GLU A 131 -10.55 -9.17 3.76
C GLU A 131 -11.90 -9.80 4.13
N VAL A 132 -12.11 -11.02 3.64
CA VAL A 132 -13.28 -11.82 3.98
C VAL A 132 -13.03 -12.42 5.34
N THR A 133 -13.82 -12.00 6.33
CA THR A 133 -13.66 -12.43 7.73
C THR A 133 -14.77 -13.36 8.20
N ASP A 134 -15.90 -13.41 7.47
CA ASP A 134 -17.00 -14.34 7.76
C ASP A 134 -16.74 -15.66 7.03
N ILE A 135 -16.55 -16.73 7.80
CA ILE A 135 -16.38 -18.09 7.27
C ILE A 135 -17.51 -18.51 6.34
N ARG A 136 -18.74 -18.02 6.56
CA ARG A 136 -19.89 -18.36 5.71
C ARG A 136 -19.79 -17.73 4.33
N GLU A 137 -19.16 -16.57 4.22
CA GLU A 137 -18.92 -15.92 2.94
C GLU A 137 -17.89 -16.74 2.14
N ILE A 138 -16.81 -17.19 2.78
CA ILE A 138 -15.81 -18.11 2.18
C ILE A 138 -16.49 -19.40 1.71
N GLN A 139 -17.27 -20.06 2.57
CA GLN A 139 -18.00 -21.28 2.23
C GLN A 139 -18.98 -21.10 1.04
N GLN A 140 -19.59 -19.92 0.91
CA GLN A 140 -20.45 -19.61 -0.24
C GLN A 140 -19.64 -19.44 -1.54
N MET A 141 -18.47 -18.82 -1.47
CA MET A 141 -17.57 -18.68 -2.62
C MET A 141 -17.05 -20.05 -3.07
N GLU A 142 -16.57 -20.88 -2.13
CA GLU A 142 -16.13 -22.26 -2.38
C GLU A 142 -17.24 -23.13 -2.96
N LEU A 143 -18.47 -22.99 -2.47
CA LEU A 143 -19.62 -23.70 -3.04
C LEU A 143 -19.88 -23.30 -4.49
N GLY A 144 -19.73 -22.01 -4.83
CA GLY A 144 -19.85 -21.53 -6.21
C GLY A 144 -18.78 -22.13 -7.14
N ILE A 145 -17.53 -22.25 -6.67
CA ILE A 145 -16.47 -22.96 -7.40
C ILE A 145 -16.86 -24.43 -7.61
N MET A 146 -17.43 -25.08 -6.59
CA MET A 146 -17.88 -26.47 -6.70
C MET A 146 -19.01 -26.68 -7.70
N GLU A 147 -19.99 -25.78 -7.72
CA GLU A 147 -21.09 -25.82 -8.67
C GLU A 147 -20.55 -25.76 -10.10
N TYR A 148 -19.61 -24.85 -10.36
CA TYR A 148 -18.92 -24.77 -11.65
C TYR A 148 -18.15 -26.06 -12.00
N ILE A 149 -17.38 -26.61 -11.06
CA ILE A 149 -16.67 -27.87 -11.27
C ILE A 149 -17.66 -29.01 -11.55
N HIS A 150 -18.77 -29.08 -10.81
CA HIS A 150 -19.78 -30.11 -10.95
C HIS A 150 -20.47 -30.05 -12.31
N GLU A 151 -20.91 -28.88 -12.73
CA GLU A 151 -21.51 -28.66 -14.06
C GLU A 151 -20.55 -29.04 -15.18
N THR A 152 -19.28 -28.64 -15.05
CA THR A 152 -18.23 -29.01 -16.00
C THR A 152 -18.03 -30.51 -16.06
N CYS A 153 -17.96 -31.17 -14.90
CA CYS A 153 -17.82 -32.62 -14.81
C CYS A 153 -18.99 -33.36 -15.46
N GLN A 154 -20.24 -32.90 -15.23
CA GLN A 154 -21.42 -33.46 -15.88
C GLN A 154 -21.37 -33.29 -17.40
N LYS A 155 -20.95 -32.11 -17.88
CA LYS A 155 -20.86 -31.78 -19.31
C LYS A 155 -19.88 -32.70 -20.05
N ILE A 156 -18.73 -33.02 -19.44
CA ILE A 156 -17.68 -33.84 -20.07
C ILE A 156 -17.72 -35.32 -19.65
N GLY A 157 -18.66 -35.70 -18.78
CA GLY A 157 -18.88 -37.09 -18.37
C GLY A 157 -17.80 -37.68 -17.47
N VAL A 158 -17.12 -36.86 -16.66
CA VAL A 158 -16.11 -37.31 -15.68
C VAL A 158 -16.69 -37.38 -14.28
N LYS A 159 -16.08 -38.17 -13.40
CA LYS A 159 -16.53 -38.35 -12.03
C LYS A 159 -15.53 -37.77 -11.02
N TYR A 160 -16.08 -37.22 -9.95
CA TYR A 160 -15.34 -36.83 -8.76
C TYR A 160 -16.03 -37.39 -7.52
N PHE A 161 -15.30 -37.39 -6.42
CA PHE A 161 -15.81 -37.72 -5.09
C PHE A 161 -15.36 -36.62 -4.13
N LEU A 162 -16.23 -36.22 -3.20
CA LEU A 162 -15.79 -35.38 -2.08
C LEU A 162 -14.73 -36.14 -1.27
N ALA A 163 -13.71 -35.43 -0.82
CA ALA A 163 -12.61 -36.01 -0.05
C ALA A 163 -12.45 -35.30 1.31
N TYR A 164 -11.66 -35.90 2.20
CA TYR A 164 -11.20 -35.32 3.46
C TYR A 164 -12.27 -34.57 4.28
N GLY A 165 -12.04 -33.30 4.62
CA GLY A 165 -12.93 -32.45 5.41
C GLY A 165 -14.29 -32.28 4.74
N SER A 166 -14.29 -32.04 3.42
CA SER A 166 -15.51 -31.83 2.63
C SER A 166 -16.44 -33.04 2.64
N LEU A 167 -15.90 -34.27 2.54
CA LEU A 167 -16.69 -35.49 2.64
C LEU A 167 -17.33 -35.66 4.03
N ILE A 168 -16.53 -35.43 5.09
CA ILE A 168 -17.00 -35.52 6.47
C ILE A 168 -18.10 -34.48 6.72
N GLY A 169 -17.90 -33.24 6.26
CA GLY A 169 -18.88 -32.17 6.32
C GLY A 169 -20.20 -32.59 5.69
N ALA A 170 -20.17 -33.03 4.43
CA ALA A 170 -21.37 -33.41 3.69
C ALA A 170 -22.19 -34.50 4.42
N VAL A 171 -21.52 -35.51 4.97
CA VAL A 171 -22.19 -36.62 5.67
C VAL A 171 -22.72 -36.19 7.05
N ARG A 172 -21.86 -35.54 7.86
CA ARG A 172 -22.12 -35.23 9.27
C ARG A 172 -22.97 -33.98 9.47
N HIS A 173 -22.61 -32.89 8.81
CA HIS A 173 -23.21 -31.55 9.00
C HIS A 173 -24.21 -31.17 7.90
N LYS A 174 -24.35 -32.01 6.87
CA LYS A 174 -25.22 -31.74 5.70
C LYS A 174 -24.79 -30.48 4.93
N GLY A 175 -23.49 -30.22 4.92
CA GLY A 175 -22.85 -29.04 4.32
C GLY A 175 -21.41 -28.96 4.79
N PHE A 176 -20.82 -27.77 4.78
CA PHE A 176 -19.47 -27.56 5.31
C PHE A 176 -19.36 -27.92 6.80
N ILE A 177 -18.16 -28.27 7.22
CA ILE A 177 -17.81 -28.23 8.65
C ILE A 177 -17.78 -26.75 9.07
N PRO A 178 -18.36 -26.33 10.21
CA PRO A 178 -18.57 -24.90 10.52
C PRO A 178 -17.33 -24.00 10.57
N TRP A 179 -16.14 -24.59 10.72
CA TRP A 179 -14.86 -23.88 10.85
C TRP A 179 -13.90 -24.18 9.69
N ASP A 180 -14.37 -24.90 8.67
CA ASP A 180 -13.61 -25.35 7.51
C ASP A 180 -13.79 -24.33 6.38
N ASP A 181 -12.68 -23.92 5.77
CA ASP A 181 -12.57 -22.81 4.83
C ASP A 181 -12.09 -23.22 3.42
N ASP A 182 -11.86 -24.51 3.20
CA ASP A 182 -11.47 -25.07 1.91
C ASP A 182 -12.42 -26.17 1.44
N MET A 183 -12.19 -26.65 0.20
CA MET A 183 -12.80 -27.87 -0.26
C MET A 183 -11.87 -28.77 -1.06
N ASP A 184 -12.03 -30.06 -0.79
CA ASP A 184 -11.30 -31.12 -1.44
C ASP A 184 -12.22 -32.08 -2.20
N ILE A 185 -11.82 -32.34 -3.44
CA ILE A 185 -12.34 -33.44 -4.25
C ILE A 185 -11.22 -34.35 -4.71
N CYS A 186 -11.53 -35.63 -4.86
CA CYS A 186 -10.65 -36.59 -5.50
C CYS A 186 -11.29 -37.17 -6.76
N MET A 187 -10.45 -37.55 -7.70
CA MET A 187 -10.87 -38.08 -9.00
C MET A 187 -9.96 -39.25 -9.37
N LEU A 188 -10.47 -40.16 -10.20
CA LEU A 188 -9.59 -41.12 -10.87
C LEU A 188 -8.64 -40.36 -11.80
N ARG A 189 -7.42 -40.87 -11.99
CA ARG A 189 -6.39 -40.19 -12.79
C ARG A 189 -6.89 -39.80 -14.18
N GLU A 190 -7.55 -40.71 -14.88
CA GLU A 190 -8.09 -40.44 -16.23
C GLU A 190 -9.12 -39.31 -16.25
N ASP A 191 -9.98 -39.24 -15.24
CA ASP A 191 -11.02 -38.21 -15.12
C ASP A 191 -10.40 -36.86 -14.72
N TYR A 192 -9.40 -36.89 -13.83
CA TYR A 192 -8.62 -35.71 -13.44
C TYR A 192 -7.92 -35.08 -14.64
N GLU A 193 -7.20 -35.86 -15.45
CA GLU A 193 -6.49 -35.35 -16.62
C GLU A 193 -7.46 -34.77 -17.65
N LYS A 194 -8.60 -35.44 -17.90
CA LYS A 194 -9.65 -34.95 -18.80
C LYS A 194 -10.22 -33.60 -18.34
N LEU A 195 -10.51 -33.47 -17.05
CA LEU A 195 -11.02 -32.20 -16.50
C LEU A 195 -9.97 -31.10 -16.62
N GLN A 196 -8.73 -31.38 -16.25
CA GLN A 196 -7.63 -30.43 -16.32
C GLN A 196 -7.42 -29.92 -17.76
N ASP A 197 -7.34 -30.83 -18.72
CA ASP A 197 -7.11 -30.48 -20.12
C ASP A 197 -8.31 -29.72 -20.70
N TYR A 198 -9.53 -30.06 -20.30
CA TYR A 198 -10.74 -29.34 -20.71
C TYR A 198 -10.76 -27.90 -20.19
N LEU A 199 -10.49 -27.69 -18.90
CA LEU A 199 -10.48 -26.36 -18.27
C LEU A 199 -9.38 -25.46 -18.86
N ILE A 200 -8.20 -26.02 -19.15
CA ILE A 200 -7.12 -25.27 -19.81
C ILE A 200 -7.51 -24.88 -21.24
N ALA A 201 -8.19 -25.76 -21.97
CA ALA A 201 -8.62 -25.50 -23.34
C ALA A 201 -9.85 -24.59 -23.44
N ASN A 202 -10.65 -24.48 -22.37
CA ASN A 202 -11.89 -23.71 -22.32
C ASN A 202 -11.87 -22.79 -21.08
N PRO A 203 -11.07 -21.72 -21.10
CA PRO A 203 -10.97 -20.81 -19.95
C PRO A 203 -12.30 -20.11 -19.70
N ASP A 204 -12.70 -20.05 -18.43
CA ASP A 204 -13.85 -19.27 -17.96
C ASP A 204 -13.38 -17.88 -17.49
N GLU A 205 -14.24 -16.87 -17.57
CA GLU A 205 -13.92 -15.50 -17.15
C GLU A 205 -13.76 -15.40 -15.63
N ARG A 206 -14.58 -16.15 -14.89
CA ARG A 206 -14.63 -16.12 -13.43
C ARG A 206 -13.77 -17.19 -12.79
N TYR A 207 -13.80 -18.42 -13.30
CA TYR A 207 -13.12 -19.56 -12.66
C TYR A 207 -11.89 -20.03 -13.44
N GLU A 208 -10.71 -19.80 -12.88
CA GLU A 208 -9.44 -20.19 -13.48
C GLU A 208 -8.89 -21.48 -12.87
N VAL A 209 -8.37 -22.38 -13.69
CA VAL A 209 -7.62 -23.55 -13.23
C VAL A 209 -6.15 -23.22 -13.07
N MET A 210 -5.54 -23.64 -11.97
CA MET A 210 -4.12 -23.47 -11.66
C MET A 210 -3.46 -24.85 -11.51
N SER A 211 -2.43 -25.12 -12.29
CA SER A 211 -1.76 -26.42 -12.27
C SER A 211 -0.34 -26.35 -12.85
N TYR A 212 0.42 -27.44 -12.68
CA TYR A 212 1.74 -27.58 -13.28
C TYR A 212 1.74 -27.55 -14.82
N LYS A 213 0.59 -27.80 -15.48
CA LYS A 213 0.50 -27.80 -16.95
C LYS A 213 0.42 -26.40 -17.54
N ASN A 214 -0.21 -25.45 -16.84
CA ASN A 214 -0.42 -24.09 -17.32
C ASN A 214 0.40 -23.04 -16.56
N ASN A 215 1.01 -23.39 -15.43
CA ASN A 215 1.87 -22.51 -14.66
C ASN A 215 3.15 -23.22 -14.22
N LEU A 216 4.29 -22.78 -14.78
CA LEU A 216 5.63 -23.33 -14.49
C LEU A 216 6.09 -23.09 -13.05
N ASN A 217 5.55 -22.07 -12.38
CA ASN A 217 5.87 -21.73 -10.99
C ASN A 217 4.89 -22.37 -9.99
N TYR A 218 3.98 -23.22 -10.46
CA TYR A 218 3.00 -23.86 -9.61
C TYR A 218 3.63 -25.01 -8.83
N VAL A 219 3.58 -24.95 -7.49
CA VAL A 219 4.34 -25.83 -6.61
C VAL A 219 3.59 -27.09 -6.17
N TYR A 220 2.27 -27.11 -6.31
CA TYR A 220 1.44 -28.20 -5.79
C TYR A 220 1.34 -29.38 -6.77
N PRO A 221 1.28 -30.63 -6.27
CA PRO A 221 1.12 -31.82 -7.10
C PRO A 221 -0.33 -32.05 -7.57
N PHE A 222 -1.26 -31.16 -7.22
CA PHE A 222 -2.67 -31.20 -7.58
C PHE A 222 -3.12 -29.82 -8.09
N MET A 223 -4.09 -29.79 -9.00
CA MET A 223 -4.65 -28.55 -9.52
C MET A 223 -5.58 -27.90 -8.50
N LYS A 224 -5.64 -26.57 -8.53
CA LYS A 224 -6.64 -25.76 -7.83
C LYS A 224 -7.52 -25.07 -8.88
N VAL A 225 -8.77 -24.79 -8.54
CA VAL A 225 -9.64 -23.89 -9.31
C VAL A 225 -9.92 -22.69 -8.41
N GLN A 226 -9.70 -21.48 -8.91
CA GLN A 226 -9.81 -20.24 -8.15
C GLN A 226 -10.83 -19.29 -8.78
N ASP A 227 -11.50 -18.48 -7.95
CA ASP A 227 -12.35 -17.37 -8.42
C ASP A 227 -11.48 -16.12 -8.66
N ASN A 228 -11.43 -15.65 -9.90
CA ASN A 228 -10.65 -14.47 -10.34
C ASN A 228 -11.08 -13.16 -9.68
N GLN A 229 -12.21 -13.12 -8.99
CA GLN A 229 -12.64 -11.98 -8.18
C GLN A 229 -12.02 -11.98 -6.78
N THR A 230 -11.30 -13.04 -6.43
CA THR A 230 -10.65 -13.25 -5.13
C THR A 230 -9.15 -13.43 -5.29
N TYR A 231 -8.40 -13.31 -4.20
CA TYR A 231 -6.99 -13.68 -4.15
C TYR A 231 -6.69 -14.27 -2.78
N LEU A 232 -5.92 -15.36 -2.74
CA LEU A 232 -5.47 -16.00 -1.51
C LEU A 232 -4.06 -15.53 -1.18
N LEU A 233 -3.83 -15.14 0.08
CA LEU A 233 -2.49 -14.87 0.60
C LEU A 233 -2.01 -16.10 1.38
N GLU A 234 -1.22 -16.94 0.73
CA GLU A 234 -0.53 -18.05 1.40
C GLU A 234 0.84 -17.51 1.90
N GLU A 235 1.01 -17.39 3.22
CA GLU A 235 2.28 -16.90 3.81
C GLU A 235 3.39 -17.98 3.81
N ASP A 236 3.04 -19.25 3.57
CA ASP A 236 3.89 -20.44 3.82
C ASP A 236 4.30 -21.23 2.56
N VAL A 237 4.36 -20.58 1.37
CA VAL A 237 4.76 -21.21 0.10
C VAL A 237 6.02 -20.62 -0.48
#